data_AF-A0A9W6AFQ6-F1
#
_entry.id   AF-A0A9W6AFQ6-F1
#
_cell.length_a   1.000
_cell.length_b   1.000
_cell.length_c   1.000
_cell.angle_alpha   90.00
_cell.angle_beta   90.00
_cell.angle_gamma   90.00
#
_symmetry.space_group_name_H-M   'P 1'
#
loop_
_entity.id
_entity.type
_entity.pdbx_description
1 polymer ?
#
loop_
_entity_poly.entity_id
_entity_poly.type
_entity_poly.pdbx_seq_one_letter_code
_entity_poly.pdbx_strand_id
1 'polypeptide(L)'
;MATQPVSLLHYLQHSPPPLPVIDQGQSTKNTESPSYSADDINYVGHWTQFNLTTILQQYQALLRTIAINDDPMPPSPPRPINSEQGLRSRVVWYLEKRVQRSLRSSFAHLGMNNGLVDLTVVDFGEGELARIVDQYTPDLAFYDPQDNPSNRPNRLPGEIKPSYKWSRALQDAPREYGQTQFLQALSQINWYMEQNETQYGFILTDRELVAIKRLDDDGRLELSETVPWSTRGSEESPRLTVLLALWYLGMLAANNGQWQLVA
;
A
#
# COMPACT_ATOMS: atom_id res chain seq x y z
N MET A 1 25.15 12.26 16.81
CA MET A 1 25.54 10.86 17.07
C MET A 1 24.98 10.04 15.93
N ALA A 2 25.80 9.28 15.20
CA ALA A 2 25.30 8.38 14.15
C ALA A 2 24.46 7.29 14.82
N THR A 3 23.23 7.07 14.36
CA THR A 3 22.39 5.97 14.83
C THR A 3 23.05 4.64 14.45
N GLN A 4 23.09 3.70 15.38
CA GLN A 4 23.59 2.36 15.09
C GLN A 4 22.68 1.69 14.05
N PRO A 5 23.23 0.97 13.06
CA PRO A 5 22.43 0.20 12.12
C PRO A 5 21.58 -0.85 12.84
N VAL A 6 20.34 -0.99 12.41
CA VAL A 6 19.40 -2.03 12.85
C VAL A 6 19.10 -2.97 11.69
N SER A 7 18.49 -4.14 11.96
CA SER A 7 17.99 -5.01 10.90
C SER A 7 16.85 -4.33 10.12
N LEU A 8 16.64 -4.72 8.87
CA LEU A 8 15.49 -4.26 8.09
C LEU A 8 14.16 -4.65 8.75
N LEU A 9 14.09 -5.82 9.40
CA LEU A 9 12.93 -6.23 10.18
C LEU A 9 12.65 -5.21 11.28
N HIS A 10 13.65 -4.90 12.12
CA HIS A 10 13.52 -3.89 13.18
C HIS A 10 13.02 -2.56 12.62
N TYR A 11 13.63 -2.08 11.54
CA TYR A 11 13.26 -0.83 10.89
C TYR A 11 11.78 -0.79 10.45
N LEU A 12 11.30 -1.90 9.88
CA LEU A 12 9.92 -2.03 9.42
C LEU A 12 8.92 -2.27 10.57
N GLN A 13 9.38 -2.52 11.81
CA GLN A 13 8.50 -2.66 12.97
C GLN A 13 8.03 -1.34 13.59
N HIS A 14 8.52 -0.19 13.10
CA HIS A 14 8.02 1.12 13.52
C HIS A 14 6.56 1.33 13.12
N SER A 15 5.84 2.10 13.93
CA SER A 15 4.41 2.38 13.73
C SER A 15 4.15 3.88 13.76
N PRO A 16 3.47 4.46 12.76
CA PRO A 16 3.05 5.86 12.84
C PRO A 16 2.12 6.07 14.04
N PRO A 17 2.13 7.28 14.64
CA PRO A 17 1.19 7.62 15.70
C PRO A 17 -0.25 7.63 15.17
N PRO A 18 -1.27 7.30 15.99
CA PRO A 18 -2.67 7.44 15.61
C PRO A 18 -2.99 8.87 15.14
N LEU A 19 -3.77 9.01 14.08
CA LEU A 19 -4.13 10.32 13.52
C LEU A 19 -5.50 10.76 14.05
N PRO A 20 -5.60 11.90 14.77
CA PRO A 20 -6.91 12.44 15.14
C PRO A 20 -7.66 12.92 13.89
N VAL A 21 -8.96 12.60 13.83
CA VAL A 21 -9.85 13.10 12.79
C VAL A 21 -10.69 14.23 13.37
N ILE A 22 -10.69 15.39 12.72
CA ILE A 22 -11.60 16.49 13.04
C ILE A 22 -12.81 16.35 12.12
N ASP A 23 -13.97 16.04 12.70
CA ASP A 23 -15.24 16.09 12.00
C ASP A 23 -15.72 17.54 11.86
N GLN A 24 -15.97 17.95 10.62
CA GLN A 24 -16.50 19.26 10.26
C GLN A 24 -17.65 19.12 9.25
N GLY A 25 -18.33 17.96 9.24
CA GLY A 25 -19.37 17.66 8.26
C GLY A 25 -18.80 17.34 6.88
N GLN A 26 -17.63 16.71 6.81
CA GLN A 26 -17.04 16.30 5.54
C GLN A 26 -17.93 15.29 4.83
N SER A 27 -17.88 15.30 3.49
CA SER A 27 -18.54 14.27 2.69
C SER A 27 -17.92 12.90 2.97
N THR A 28 -18.79 11.92 3.19
CA THR A 28 -18.43 10.49 3.30
C THR A 28 -18.47 9.79 1.95
N LYS A 29 -18.77 10.52 0.86
CA LYS A 29 -18.82 9.97 -0.50
C LYS A 29 -17.41 9.83 -1.10
N ASN A 30 -17.17 8.69 -1.72
CA ASN A 30 -16.04 8.44 -2.61
C ASN A 30 -16.28 9.06 -3.98
N THR A 31 -15.21 9.14 -4.77
CA THR A 31 -15.25 9.67 -6.13
C THR A 31 -16.10 8.78 -7.03
N GLU A 32 -16.98 9.40 -7.81
CA GLU A 32 -17.81 8.75 -8.83
C GLU A 32 -17.23 9.06 -10.22
N SER A 33 -17.38 8.12 -11.16
CA SER A 33 -16.87 8.23 -12.53
C SER A 33 -17.83 7.51 -13.49
N PRO A 34 -17.95 7.95 -14.76
CA PRO A 34 -18.62 7.16 -15.79
C PRO A 34 -17.82 5.90 -16.21
N SER A 35 -16.54 5.80 -15.83
CA SER A 35 -15.64 4.69 -16.21
C SER A 35 -15.64 3.54 -15.21
N TYR A 36 -16.06 3.77 -13.97
CA TYR A 36 -16.12 2.74 -12.94
C TYR A 36 -17.18 3.08 -11.89
N SER A 37 -17.78 2.05 -11.31
CA SER A 37 -18.90 2.12 -10.38
C SER A 37 -18.88 0.96 -9.41
N ALA A 38 -19.59 1.09 -8.29
CA ALA A 38 -19.73 0.00 -7.32
C ALA A 38 -20.24 -1.32 -7.94
N ASP A 39 -21.04 -1.22 -9.01
CA ASP A 39 -21.63 -2.38 -9.70
C ASP A 39 -20.61 -3.17 -10.52
N ASP A 40 -19.43 -2.62 -10.79
CA ASP A 40 -18.36 -3.31 -11.50
C ASP A 40 -17.64 -4.34 -10.62
N ILE A 41 -17.89 -4.35 -9.31
CA ILE A 41 -17.29 -5.31 -8.38
C ILE A 41 -18.28 -6.47 -8.13
N ASN A 42 -18.02 -7.60 -8.78
CA ASN A 42 -18.91 -8.76 -8.74
C ASN A 42 -18.58 -9.77 -7.62
N TYR A 43 -17.38 -9.68 -7.02
CA TYR A 43 -16.97 -10.57 -5.94
C TYR A 43 -15.89 -9.94 -5.06
N VAL A 44 -16.03 -10.13 -3.75
CA VAL A 44 -15.03 -9.72 -2.75
C VAL A 44 -14.74 -10.92 -1.82
N GLY A 45 -13.59 -11.55 -2.03
CA GLY A 45 -13.07 -12.65 -1.22
C GLY A 45 -12.00 -12.23 -0.21
N HIS A 46 -11.37 -13.22 0.43
CA HIS A 46 -10.33 -13.02 1.43
C HIS A 46 -8.97 -13.52 0.94
N TRP A 47 -7.99 -12.61 0.87
CA TRP A 47 -6.63 -12.92 0.47
C TRP A 47 -5.82 -13.48 1.66
N THR A 48 -6.04 -14.77 1.93
CA THR A 48 -5.46 -15.45 3.10
C THR A 48 -3.92 -15.44 3.15
N GLN A 49 -3.23 -15.33 2.00
CA GLN A 49 -1.77 -15.38 1.95
C GLN A 49 -1.10 -14.06 2.30
N PHE A 50 -1.81 -12.92 2.30
CA PHE A 50 -1.27 -11.64 2.73
C PHE A 50 -1.27 -11.54 4.27
N ASN A 51 -0.28 -12.18 4.90
CA ASN A 51 -0.14 -12.22 6.35
C ASN A 51 1.33 -12.31 6.78
N LEU A 52 1.61 -12.03 8.06
CA LEU A 52 2.97 -12.03 8.61
C LEU A 52 3.70 -13.35 8.40
N THR A 53 3.03 -14.49 8.58
CA THR A 53 3.62 -15.82 8.47
C THR A 53 4.16 -16.04 7.05
N THR A 54 3.37 -15.75 6.03
CA THR A 54 3.79 -15.84 4.62
C THR A 54 4.98 -14.94 4.34
N ILE A 55 4.93 -13.69 4.81
CA ILE A 55 5.99 -12.70 4.58
C ILE A 55 7.31 -13.16 5.21
N LEU A 56 7.27 -13.63 6.46
CA LEU A 56 8.47 -14.14 7.13
C LEU A 56 8.98 -15.43 6.49
N GLN A 57 8.10 -16.34 6.08
CA GLN A 57 8.51 -17.56 5.38
C GLN A 57 9.29 -17.24 4.10
N GLN A 58 8.87 -16.22 3.35
CA GLN A 58 9.51 -15.82 2.09
C GLN A 58 10.77 -14.99 2.30
N TYR A 59 10.75 -14.05 3.25
CA TYR A 59 11.75 -12.98 3.32
C TYR A 59 12.46 -12.80 4.66
N GLN A 60 12.26 -13.68 5.65
CA GLN A 60 12.89 -13.53 6.96
C GLN A 60 14.42 -13.42 6.90
N ALA A 61 15.08 -14.19 6.02
CA ALA A 61 16.53 -14.11 5.86
C ALA A 61 16.94 -12.69 5.41
N LEU A 62 16.30 -12.17 4.36
CA LEU A 62 16.55 -10.83 3.84
C LEU A 62 16.27 -9.75 4.91
N LEU A 63 15.13 -9.84 5.58
CA LEU A 63 14.68 -8.90 6.61
C LEU A 63 15.63 -8.85 7.81
N ARG A 64 16.28 -9.96 8.18
CA ARG A 64 17.21 -10.01 9.32
C ARG A 64 18.67 -9.67 8.94
N THR A 65 19.06 -9.89 7.69
CA THR A 65 20.44 -9.67 7.25
C THR A 65 20.74 -8.23 6.86
N ILE A 66 19.79 -7.51 6.28
CA ILE A 66 20.02 -6.13 5.82
C ILE A 66 20.19 -5.20 7.01
N ALA A 67 21.32 -4.51 7.07
CA ALA A 67 21.59 -3.43 8.02
C ALA A 67 21.16 -2.08 7.43
N ILE A 68 20.39 -1.31 8.18
CA ILE A 68 19.85 -0.01 7.78
C ILE A 68 19.93 0.98 8.96
N ASN A 69 20.26 2.24 8.69
CA ASN A 69 20.23 3.28 9.72
C ASN A 69 18.79 3.50 10.19
N ASP A 70 18.60 3.39 11.50
CA ASP A 70 17.28 3.53 12.09
C ASP A 70 16.69 4.93 11.86
N ASP A 71 15.37 5.00 11.76
CA ASP A 71 14.59 6.23 11.54
C ASP A 71 13.32 6.20 12.39
N PRO A 72 13.46 6.42 13.71
CA PRO A 72 12.34 6.34 14.64
C PRO A 72 11.26 7.35 14.27
N MET A 73 10.02 7.03 14.61
CA MET A 73 8.90 7.93 14.37
C MET A 73 9.08 9.24 15.13
N PRO A 74 8.72 10.40 14.52
CA PRO A 74 8.86 11.69 15.19
C PRO A 74 8.11 11.74 16.52
N PRO A 75 8.70 12.27 17.61
CA PRO A 75 8.05 12.33 18.91
C PRO A 75 7.00 13.45 19.02
N SER A 76 6.94 14.34 18.03
CA SER A 76 5.96 15.43 18.02
C SER A 76 4.53 14.90 17.88
N PRO A 77 3.54 15.49 18.57
CA PRO A 77 2.15 15.10 18.43
C PRO A 77 1.69 15.08 16.96
N PRO A 78 0.91 14.05 16.55
CA PRO A 78 0.41 13.99 15.19
C PRO A 78 -0.54 15.15 14.93
N ARG A 79 -0.36 15.81 13.78
CA ARG A 79 -1.33 16.81 13.32
C ARG A 79 -2.62 16.11 12.91
N PRO A 80 -3.79 16.61 13.30
CA PRO A 80 -5.07 16.04 12.89
C PRO A 80 -5.26 16.08 11.37
N ILE A 81 -6.23 15.30 10.90
CA ILE A 81 -6.71 15.32 9.52
C ILE A 81 -8.19 15.67 9.47
N ASN A 82 -8.61 16.32 8.39
CA ASN A 82 -9.99 16.69 8.12
C ASN A 82 -10.30 16.63 6.60
N SER A 83 -9.40 16.05 5.81
CA SER A 83 -9.45 15.99 4.34
C SER A 83 -8.53 14.88 3.81
N GLU A 84 -8.76 14.44 2.57
CA GLU A 84 -7.87 13.50 1.86
C GLU A 84 -6.46 14.08 1.73
N GLN A 85 -6.33 15.35 1.34
CA GLN A 85 -5.04 16.03 1.24
C GLN A 85 -4.27 16.05 2.58
N GLY A 86 -5.00 16.25 3.67
CA GLY A 86 -4.44 16.17 5.02
C GLY A 86 -3.85 14.80 5.32
N LEU A 87 -4.55 13.72 4.95
CA LEU A 87 -4.07 12.35 5.11
C LEU A 87 -2.89 12.03 4.18
N ARG A 88 -2.94 12.41 2.90
CA ARG A 88 -1.80 12.28 1.96
C ARG A 88 -0.52 12.87 2.55
N SER A 89 -0.62 14.08 3.11
CA SER A 89 0.51 14.72 3.79
C SER A 89 1.05 13.92 4.98
N ARG A 90 0.23 13.12 5.68
CA ARG A 90 0.69 12.23 6.77
C ARG A 90 1.34 10.97 6.23
N VAL A 91 0.86 10.43 5.12
CA VAL A 91 1.49 9.28 4.43
C VAL A 91 2.91 9.64 3.99
N VAL A 92 3.09 10.78 3.32
CA VAL A 92 4.42 11.28 2.91
C VAL A 92 5.35 11.44 4.13
N TRP A 93 4.84 12.06 5.20
CA TRP A 93 5.63 12.38 6.39
C TRP A 93 6.06 11.13 7.19
N TYR A 94 5.15 10.18 7.39
CA TYR A 94 5.42 9.02 8.24
C TYR A 94 5.91 7.79 7.49
N LEU A 95 5.43 7.55 6.26
CA LEU A 95 5.59 6.26 5.59
C LEU A 95 6.53 6.33 4.37
N GLU A 96 6.29 7.24 3.43
CA GLU A 96 6.89 7.18 2.09
C GLU A 96 8.42 7.05 2.13
N LYS A 97 9.13 7.98 2.80
CA LYS A 97 10.59 7.94 2.89
C LYS A 97 11.13 6.66 3.55
N ARG A 98 10.35 6.07 4.46
CA ARG A 98 10.73 4.82 5.14
C ARG A 98 10.56 3.63 4.20
N VAL A 99 9.47 3.59 3.45
CA VAL A 99 9.23 2.57 2.41
C VAL A 99 10.31 2.66 1.33
N GLN A 100 10.55 3.84 0.76
CA GLN A 100 11.61 4.08 -0.24
C GLN A 100 12.98 3.62 0.25
N ARG A 101 13.35 3.96 1.50
CA ARG A 101 14.64 3.54 2.07
C ARG A 101 14.72 2.04 2.26
N SER A 102 13.66 1.42 2.77
CA SER A 102 13.59 -0.03 2.99
C SER A 102 13.72 -0.83 1.69
N LEU A 103 13.03 -0.41 0.62
CA LEU A 103 13.11 -1.03 -0.70
C LEU A 103 14.49 -0.85 -1.30
N ARG A 104 15.05 0.37 -1.26
CA ARG A 104 16.39 0.66 -1.77
C ARG A 104 17.47 -0.18 -1.08
N SER A 105 17.42 -0.30 0.25
CA SER A 105 18.32 -1.18 0.99
C SER A 105 18.15 -2.65 0.61
N SER A 106 16.91 -3.08 0.34
CA SER A 106 16.61 -4.45 -0.11
C SER A 106 17.19 -4.74 -1.48
N PHE A 107 16.90 -3.91 -2.47
CA PHE A 107 17.39 -4.09 -3.83
C PHE A 107 18.90 -3.92 -3.95
N ALA A 108 19.51 -3.01 -3.17
CA ALA A 108 20.96 -2.90 -3.11
C ALA A 108 21.61 -4.19 -2.59
N HIS A 109 21.06 -4.78 -1.52
CA HIS A 109 21.55 -6.05 -0.99
C HIS A 109 21.35 -7.19 -1.99
N LEU A 110 20.17 -7.31 -2.60
CA LEU A 110 19.88 -8.34 -3.60
C LEU A 110 20.82 -8.20 -4.82
N GLY A 111 21.06 -6.97 -5.29
CA GLY A 111 21.98 -6.70 -6.40
C GLY A 111 23.42 -7.14 -6.13
N MET A 112 23.91 -6.93 -4.90
CA MET A 112 25.25 -7.38 -4.49
C MET A 112 25.37 -8.92 -4.37
N ASN A 113 24.24 -9.61 -4.20
CA ASN A 113 24.17 -11.06 -3.97
C ASN A 113 23.56 -11.83 -5.15
N ASN A 114 23.51 -11.24 -6.35
CA ASN A 114 22.90 -11.83 -7.55
C ASN A 114 21.43 -12.30 -7.34
N GLY A 115 20.71 -11.68 -6.40
CA GLY A 115 19.34 -12.02 -6.02
C GLY A 115 18.27 -11.21 -6.76
N LEU A 116 18.63 -10.42 -7.77
CA LEU A 116 17.69 -9.65 -8.59
C LEU A 116 17.14 -10.45 -9.79
N VAL A 117 17.45 -11.74 -9.89
CA VAL A 117 16.90 -12.59 -10.95
C VAL A 117 15.36 -12.53 -10.85
N ASP A 118 14.72 -12.17 -11.97
CA ASP A 118 13.27 -11.96 -12.12
C ASP A 118 12.66 -10.79 -11.32
N LEU A 119 13.48 -9.90 -10.76
CA LEU A 119 13.02 -8.70 -10.06
C LEU A 119 13.37 -7.42 -10.82
N THR A 120 12.42 -6.50 -10.92
CA THR A 120 12.66 -5.11 -11.25
C THR A 120 12.81 -4.29 -9.98
N VAL A 121 13.83 -3.43 -9.91
CA VAL A 121 13.97 -2.48 -8.80
C VAL A 121 12.83 -1.47 -8.89
N VAL A 122 11.98 -1.44 -7.87
CA VAL A 122 10.86 -0.48 -7.79
C VAL A 122 11.13 0.58 -6.73
N ASP A 123 10.54 1.76 -6.92
CA ASP A 123 10.41 2.80 -5.91
C ASP A 123 8.94 3.04 -5.56
N PHE A 124 8.69 3.79 -4.49
CA PHE A 124 7.36 4.07 -3.96
C PHE A 124 7.12 5.59 -3.85
N GLY A 125 5.98 6.08 -4.33
CA GLY A 125 5.66 7.51 -4.25
C GLY A 125 4.30 7.87 -4.82
N GLU A 126 4.16 9.14 -5.19
CA GLU A 126 2.98 9.73 -5.85
C GLU A 126 2.61 8.97 -7.12
N GLY A 127 1.32 8.81 -7.41
CA GLY A 127 0.87 8.07 -8.59
C GLY A 127 1.26 8.71 -9.92
N GLU A 128 1.43 10.03 -9.95
CA GLU A 128 1.93 10.81 -11.10
C GLU A 128 3.36 10.45 -11.51
N LEU A 129 4.11 9.71 -10.67
CA LEU A 129 5.44 9.21 -11.00
C LEU A 129 5.41 7.97 -11.90
N ALA A 130 4.23 7.41 -12.13
CA ALA A 130 3.93 6.41 -13.15
C ALA A 130 3.08 7.02 -14.28
N ARG A 131 2.89 6.26 -15.37
CA ARG A 131 2.08 6.67 -16.50
C ARG A 131 0.64 6.96 -16.06
N ILE A 132 0.09 8.07 -16.55
CA ILE A 132 -1.32 8.44 -16.36
C ILE A 132 -2.11 7.94 -17.57
N VAL A 133 -3.12 7.11 -17.34
CA VAL A 133 -3.97 6.52 -18.39
C VAL A 133 -5.34 7.19 -18.34
N ASP A 134 -5.79 7.73 -19.46
CA ASP A 134 -7.10 8.41 -19.61
C ASP A 134 -7.38 9.50 -18.57
N GLN A 135 -6.34 10.21 -18.12
CA GLN A 135 -6.40 11.27 -17.09
C GLN A 135 -6.84 10.80 -15.70
N TYR A 136 -6.76 9.50 -15.43
CA TYR A 136 -6.97 8.92 -14.12
C TYR A 136 -5.63 8.69 -13.42
N THR A 137 -5.50 9.22 -12.20
CA THR A 137 -4.27 9.15 -11.42
C THR A 137 -4.57 8.52 -10.06
N PRO A 138 -3.97 7.35 -9.74
CA PRO A 138 -3.97 6.79 -8.39
C PRO A 138 -3.23 7.72 -7.42
N ASP A 139 -3.55 7.68 -6.14
CA ASP A 139 -2.80 8.47 -5.14
C ASP A 139 -1.34 8.03 -4.98
N LEU A 140 -1.07 6.73 -5.14
CA LEU A 140 0.24 6.12 -4.91
C LEU A 140 0.60 5.13 -6.03
N ALA A 141 1.90 4.97 -6.25
CA ALA A 141 2.44 4.01 -7.20
C ALA A 141 3.67 3.27 -6.65
N PHE A 142 3.80 2.01 -7.06
CA PHE A 142 5.08 1.34 -7.16
C PHE A 142 5.51 1.31 -8.62
N TYR A 143 6.72 1.74 -8.92
CA TYR A 143 7.14 1.96 -10.31
C TYR A 143 8.65 1.73 -10.48
N ASP A 144 9.10 1.40 -11.70
CA ASP A 144 10.53 1.35 -12.01
C ASP A 144 11.10 2.77 -12.16
N PRO A 145 11.99 3.25 -11.27
CA PRO A 145 12.50 4.62 -11.35
C PRO A 145 13.39 4.87 -12.57
N GLN A 146 13.87 3.83 -13.27
CA GLN A 146 14.71 3.94 -14.47
C GLN A 146 13.90 4.04 -15.76
N ASP A 147 12.65 3.59 -15.76
CA ASP A 147 11.78 3.66 -16.94
C ASP A 147 11.40 5.10 -17.31
N ASN A 148 11.07 5.36 -18.57
CA ASN A 148 10.56 6.67 -18.98
C ASN A 148 9.21 6.96 -18.31
N PRO A 149 9.05 8.07 -17.55
CA PRO A 149 7.80 8.39 -16.85
C PRO A 149 6.54 8.36 -17.73
N SER A 150 6.65 8.67 -19.03
CA SER A 150 5.50 8.67 -19.94
C SER A 150 4.95 7.26 -20.23
N ASN A 151 5.78 6.21 -20.11
CA ASN A 151 5.43 4.83 -20.43
C ASN A 151 5.53 3.88 -19.22
N ARG A 152 6.05 4.37 -18.09
CA ARG A 152 6.33 3.60 -16.88
C ARG A 152 5.04 3.09 -16.26
N PRO A 153 4.77 1.77 -16.25
CA PRO A 153 3.54 1.26 -15.65
C PRO A 153 3.54 1.55 -14.14
N ASN A 154 2.35 1.83 -13.59
CA ASN A 154 2.15 1.71 -12.15
C ASN A 154 2.02 0.21 -11.84
N ARG A 155 3.05 -0.42 -11.30
CA ARG A 155 3.07 -1.87 -11.07
C ARG A 155 2.18 -2.33 -9.92
N LEU A 156 1.76 -1.38 -9.07
CA LEU A 156 0.87 -1.64 -7.95
C LEU A 156 0.27 -0.29 -7.49
N PRO A 157 -0.94 0.08 -7.97
CA PRO A 157 -1.57 1.32 -7.57
C PRO A 157 -2.03 1.28 -6.11
N GLY A 158 -2.05 2.45 -5.47
CA GLY A 158 -2.60 2.63 -4.14
C GLY A 158 -3.52 3.83 -4.04
N GLU A 159 -4.57 3.71 -3.22
CA GLU A 159 -5.51 4.79 -2.95
C GLU A 159 -5.47 5.24 -1.49
N ILE A 160 -5.54 6.55 -1.25
CA ILE A 160 -5.58 7.11 0.10
C ILE A 160 -6.99 7.62 0.37
N LYS A 161 -7.68 7.01 1.34
CA LYS A 161 -9.01 7.42 1.76
C LYS A 161 -9.06 7.65 3.27
N PRO A 162 -9.56 8.80 3.74
CA PRO A 162 -9.89 8.97 5.15
C PRO A 162 -10.91 7.93 5.60
N SER A 163 -10.80 7.48 6.84
CA SER A 163 -11.62 6.42 7.43
C SER A 163 -13.12 6.76 7.47
N TYR A 164 -13.46 8.05 7.41
CA TYR A 164 -14.85 8.53 7.30
C TYR A 164 -15.42 8.41 5.87
N LYS A 165 -14.59 8.16 4.85
CA LYS A 165 -15.02 7.85 3.47
C LYS A 165 -14.95 6.37 3.16
N TRP A 166 -13.92 5.69 3.66
CA TRP A 166 -13.73 4.26 3.43
C TRP A 166 -13.07 3.57 4.62
N SER A 167 -13.60 2.41 4.98
CA SER A 167 -12.95 1.48 5.90
C SER A 167 -13.41 0.06 5.58
N ARG A 168 -12.64 -0.94 5.99
CA ARG A 168 -13.00 -2.36 5.82
C ARG A 168 -14.37 -2.66 6.43
N ALA A 169 -14.69 -2.03 7.56
CA ALA A 169 -15.95 -2.19 8.28
C ALA A 169 -17.19 -1.77 7.46
N LEU A 170 -17.03 -0.99 6.39
CA LEU A 170 -18.14 -0.63 5.52
C LEU A 170 -18.67 -1.81 4.69
N GLN A 171 -17.89 -2.89 4.52
CA GLN A 171 -18.38 -4.11 3.85
C GLN A 171 -19.65 -4.64 4.51
N ASP A 172 -19.67 -4.64 5.85
CA ASP A 172 -20.78 -5.17 6.64
C ASP A 172 -21.71 -4.06 7.14
N ALA A 173 -21.67 -2.87 6.52
CA ALA A 173 -22.50 -1.75 6.93
C ALA A 173 -23.99 -2.13 6.82
N PRO A 174 -24.83 -1.76 7.83
CA PRO A 174 -26.25 -2.12 7.82
C PRO A 174 -27.07 -1.31 6.80
N ARG A 175 -26.51 -0.23 6.25
CA ARG A 175 -27.16 0.62 5.24
C ARG A 175 -26.48 0.38 3.90
N GLU A 176 -27.30 0.23 2.86
CA GLU A 176 -26.87 0.07 1.46
C GLU A 176 -25.83 1.12 1.07
N TYR A 177 -26.03 2.39 1.46
CA TYR A 177 -25.06 3.46 1.23
C TYR A 177 -23.62 3.09 1.67
N GLY A 178 -23.45 2.47 2.84
CA GLY A 178 -22.13 2.10 3.33
C GLY A 178 -21.46 1.02 2.47
N GLN A 179 -22.24 0.02 2.07
CA GLN A 179 -21.77 -1.05 1.18
C GLN A 179 -21.46 -0.50 -0.23
N THR A 180 -22.30 0.39 -0.76
CA THR A 180 -22.01 1.10 -2.02
C THR A 180 -20.70 1.89 -1.91
N GLN A 181 -20.47 2.64 -0.82
CA GLN A 181 -19.22 3.37 -0.65
C GLN A 181 -18.00 2.46 -0.49
N PHE A 182 -18.18 1.29 0.14
CA PHE A 182 -17.15 0.27 0.22
C PHE A 182 -16.75 -0.22 -1.18
N LEU A 183 -17.73 -0.62 -2.00
CA LEU A 183 -17.52 -1.13 -3.36
C LEU A 183 -17.05 -0.02 -4.31
N GLN A 184 -17.50 1.23 -4.16
CA GLN A 184 -17.09 2.35 -5.01
C GLN A 184 -15.59 2.65 -4.92
N ALA A 185 -14.99 2.54 -3.73
CA ALA A 185 -13.54 2.71 -3.64
C ALA A 185 -12.78 1.50 -4.22
N LEU A 186 -13.35 0.30 -4.12
CA LEU A 186 -12.79 -0.91 -4.74
C LEU A 186 -12.86 -0.85 -6.26
N SER A 187 -13.94 -0.32 -6.86
CA SER A 187 -14.05 -0.14 -8.30
C SER A 187 -13.06 0.91 -8.82
N GLN A 188 -12.83 1.99 -8.07
CA GLN A 188 -11.80 2.97 -8.40
C GLN A 188 -10.41 2.34 -8.49
N ILE A 189 -9.98 1.60 -7.47
CA ILE A 189 -8.65 0.96 -7.49
C ILE A 189 -8.60 -0.19 -8.50
N ASN A 190 -9.69 -0.94 -8.71
CA ASN A 190 -9.77 -1.97 -9.74
C ASN A 190 -9.59 -1.40 -11.14
N TRP A 191 -10.22 -0.26 -11.44
CA TRP A 191 -10.02 0.46 -12.69
C TRP A 191 -8.55 0.83 -12.91
N TYR A 192 -7.85 1.30 -11.88
CA TYR A 192 -6.42 1.59 -12.01
C TYR A 192 -5.57 0.33 -12.22
N MET A 193 -5.95 -0.77 -11.57
CA MET A 193 -5.30 -2.07 -11.78
C MET A 193 -5.52 -2.58 -13.20
N GLU A 194 -6.71 -2.38 -13.78
CA GLU A 194 -7.04 -2.65 -15.19
C GLU A 194 -6.17 -1.87 -16.15
N GLN A 195 -6.12 -0.54 -15.98
CA GLN A 195 -5.33 0.34 -16.83
C GLN A 195 -3.83 0.02 -16.82
N ASN A 196 -3.34 -0.64 -15.78
CA ASN A 196 -1.93 -1.01 -15.63
C ASN A 196 -1.66 -2.52 -15.71
N GLU A 197 -2.68 -3.33 -16.01
CA GLU A 197 -2.60 -4.80 -16.08
C GLU A 197 -2.01 -5.42 -14.79
N THR A 198 -2.23 -4.79 -13.63
CA THR A 198 -1.63 -5.22 -12.37
C THR A 198 -2.52 -6.20 -11.63
N GLN A 199 -1.90 -7.15 -10.93
CA GLN A 199 -2.59 -8.08 -10.04
C GLN A 199 -2.87 -7.50 -8.65
N TYR A 200 -2.09 -6.51 -8.19
CA TYR A 200 -2.14 -6.05 -6.82
C TYR A 200 -2.46 -4.55 -6.73
N GLY A 201 -3.15 -4.18 -5.65
CA GLY A 201 -3.38 -2.80 -5.26
C GLY A 201 -3.58 -2.69 -3.75
N PHE A 202 -3.84 -1.50 -3.24
CA PHE A 202 -4.21 -1.33 -1.83
C PHE A 202 -5.00 -0.05 -1.59
N ILE A 203 -5.74 -0.03 -0.48
CA ILE A 203 -6.31 1.19 0.09
C ILE A 203 -5.67 1.45 1.45
N LEU A 204 -5.22 2.68 1.67
CA LEU A 204 -4.63 3.15 2.91
C LEU A 204 -5.49 4.26 3.53
N THR A 205 -5.79 4.11 4.82
CA THR A 205 -6.56 5.07 5.60
C THR A 205 -5.79 5.52 6.84
N ASP A 206 -6.34 6.48 7.60
CA ASP A 206 -5.82 6.84 8.92
C ASP A 206 -5.98 5.75 9.98
N ARG A 207 -6.67 4.65 9.67
CA ARG A 207 -6.92 3.54 10.59
C ARG A 207 -6.28 2.23 10.17
N GLU A 208 -6.12 2.00 8.87
CA GLU A 208 -5.76 0.69 8.34
C GLU A 208 -5.18 0.75 6.93
N LEU A 209 -4.41 -0.27 6.59
CA LEU A 209 -4.09 -0.65 5.22
C LEU A 209 -4.83 -1.95 4.90
N VAL A 210 -5.42 -2.02 3.70
CA VAL A 210 -6.02 -3.25 3.14
C VAL A 210 -5.39 -3.50 1.78
N ALA A 211 -4.67 -4.62 1.66
CA ALA A 211 -4.09 -5.06 0.39
C ALA A 211 -5.16 -5.76 -0.46
N ILE A 212 -5.06 -5.60 -1.77
CA ILE A 212 -6.03 -6.04 -2.75
C ILE A 212 -5.30 -6.92 -3.76
N LYS A 213 -5.91 -8.06 -4.07
CA LYS A 213 -5.50 -8.94 -5.16
C LYS A 213 -6.65 -9.06 -6.15
N ARG A 214 -6.40 -8.64 -7.39
CA ARG A 214 -7.29 -8.83 -8.53
C ARG A 214 -7.18 -10.27 -9.02
N LEU A 215 -8.33 -10.90 -9.28
CA LEU A 215 -8.39 -12.30 -9.70
C LEU A 215 -8.59 -12.48 -11.19
N ASP A 216 -9.32 -11.56 -11.82
CA ASP A 216 -9.72 -11.61 -13.23
C ASP A 216 -10.17 -10.22 -13.71
N ASP A 217 -10.66 -10.17 -14.96
CA ASP A 217 -11.19 -8.96 -15.59
C ASP A 217 -12.68 -8.70 -15.34
N ASP A 218 -13.34 -9.52 -14.51
CA ASP A 218 -14.77 -9.43 -14.21
C ASP A 218 -15.03 -8.82 -12.82
N GLY A 219 -14.11 -8.01 -12.32
CA GLY A 219 -14.25 -7.29 -11.05
C GLY A 219 -14.24 -8.19 -9.82
N ARG A 220 -13.55 -9.34 -9.88
CA ARG A 220 -13.42 -10.26 -8.75
C ARG A 220 -12.12 -9.97 -8.00
N LEU A 221 -12.26 -9.58 -6.73
CA LEU A 221 -11.16 -9.16 -5.87
C LEU A 221 -11.05 -10.04 -4.63
N GLU A 222 -9.85 -10.18 -4.09
CA GLU A 222 -9.62 -10.64 -2.72
C GLU A 222 -8.95 -9.52 -1.91
N LEU A 223 -9.39 -9.37 -0.66
CA LEU A 223 -8.85 -8.36 0.26
C LEU A 223 -8.11 -9.05 1.39
N SER A 224 -6.99 -8.48 1.84
CA SER A 224 -6.30 -8.96 3.03
C SER A 224 -7.10 -8.70 4.30
N GLU A 225 -6.71 -9.35 5.40
CA GLU A 225 -6.99 -8.83 6.74
C GLU A 225 -6.48 -7.38 6.87
N THR A 226 -7.16 -6.60 7.70
CA THR A 226 -6.78 -5.19 7.94
C THR A 226 -5.45 -5.13 8.66
N VAL A 227 -4.55 -4.26 8.21
CA VAL A 227 -3.31 -3.93 8.91
C VAL A 227 -3.51 -2.59 9.63
N PRO A 228 -3.75 -2.57 10.96
CA PRO A 228 -4.04 -1.32 11.65
C PRO A 228 -2.87 -0.33 11.57
N TRP A 229 -3.19 0.94 11.35
CA TRP A 229 -2.24 2.05 11.16
C TRP A 229 -1.17 2.10 12.25
N SER A 230 -1.57 1.97 13.51
CA SER A 230 -0.71 2.07 14.67
C SER A 230 -0.11 0.73 15.12
N THR A 231 -0.17 -0.32 14.29
CA THR A 231 0.44 -1.61 14.64
C THR A 231 1.95 -1.47 14.72
N ARG A 232 2.51 -1.91 15.85
CA ARG A 232 3.94 -1.94 16.15
C ARG A 232 4.36 -3.34 16.56
N GLY A 233 5.58 -3.74 16.22
CA GLY A 233 6.20 -4.95 16.77
C GLY A 233 7.64 -4.72 17.19
N SER A 234 8.39 -5.80 17.32
CA SER A 234 9.84 -5.80 17.50
C SER A 234 10.47 -6.93 16.68
N GLU A 235 11.79 -7.01 16.66
CA GLU A 235 12.48 -8.08 15.93
C GLU A 235 12.24 -9.48 16.56
N GLU A 236 12.04 -9.52 17.88
CA GLU A 236 11.76 -10.73 18.66
C GLU A 236 10.28 -11.13 18.60
N SER A 237 9.39 -10.15 18.46
CA SER A 237 7.94 -10.34 18.33
C SER A 237 7.40 -9.52 17.16
N PRO A 238 7.72 -9.91 15.91
CA PRO A 238 7.31 -9.16 14.74
C PRO A 238 5.80 -9.13 14.60
N ARG A 239 5.30 -8.03 14.03
CA ARG A 239 3.90 -7.78 13.69
C ARG A 239 3.85 -7.33 12.23
N LEU A 240 2.75 -7.60 11.55
CA LEU A 240 2.47 -6.98 10.26
C LEU A 240 2.11 -5.51 10.51
N THR A 241 3.09 -4.63 10.36
CA THR A 241 2.92 -3.17 10.43
C THR A 241 2.59 -2.62 9.04
N VAL A 242 2.11 -1.38 8.96
CA VAL A 242 1.89 -0.72 7.65
C VAL A 242 3.19 -0.60 6.84
N LEU A 243 4.33 -0.36 7.51
CA LEU A 243 5.63 -0.31 6.82
C LEU A 243 6.02 -1.68 6.25
N LEU A 244 5.87 -2.76 7.02
CA LEU A 244 6.17 -4.11 6.55
C LEU A 244 5.22 -4.53 5.42
N ALA A 245 3.93 -4.17 5.51
CA ALA A 245 2.94 -4.43 4.47
C ALA A 245 3.27 -3.70 3.16
N LEU A 246 3.57 -2.40 3.22
CA LEU A 246 3.96 -1.61 2.04
C LEU A 246 5.29 -2.09 1.44
N TRP A 247 6.26 -2.45 2.28
CA TRP A 247 7.50 -3.07 1.80
C TRP A 247 7.24 -4.38 1.06
N TYR A 248 6.38 -5.25 1.62
CA TYR A 248 6.02 -6.51 0.99
C TYR A 248 5.27 -6.32 -0.33
N LEU A 249 4.33 -5.37 -0.39
CA LEU A 249 3.69 -4.96 -1.65
C LEU A 249 4.72 -4.51 -2.69
N GLY A 250 5.75 -3.77 -2.28
CA GLY A 250 6.87 -3.41 -3.16
C GLY A 250 7.67 -4.61 -3.67
N MET A 251 7.87 -5.64 -2.84
CA MET A 251 8.49 -6.90 -3.28
C MET A 251 7.61 -7.68 -4.27
N LEU A 252 6.28 -7.65 -4.10
CA LEU A 252 5.33 -8.22 -5.07
C LEU A 252 5.34 -7.45 -6.40
N ALA A 253 5.33 -6.11 -6.34
CA ALA A 253 5.40 -5.24 -7.52
C ALA A 253 6.72 -5.40 -8.31
N ALA A 254 7.81 -5.74 -7.61
CA ALA A 254 9.11 -6.01 -8.22
C ALA A 254 9.15 -7.34 -8.99
N ASN A 255 8.33 -8.33 -8.62
CA ASN A 255 8.41 -9.67 -9.18
C ASN A 255 7.78 -9.74 -10.57
N ASN A 256 8.61 -9.87 -11.61
CA ASN A 256 8.20 -9.86 -13.02
C ASN A 256 7.24 -11.00 -13.39
N GLY A 257 7.22 -12.10 -12.64
CA GLY A 257 6.29 -13.20 -12.86
C GLY A 257 4.98 -13.10 -12.08
N GLN A 258 4.79 -12.06 -11.27
CA GLN A 258 3.65 -11.98 -10.34
C GLN A 258 2.93 -10.62 -10.34
N TRP A 259 3.58 -9.52 -10.71
CA TRP A 259 2.95 -8.20 -10.56
C TRP A 259 1.81 -7.96 -11.55
N GLN A 260 1.85 -8.59 -12.73
CA GLN A 260 0.79 -8.49 -13.75
C GLN A 260 -0.30 -9.56 -13.53
N LEU A 261 -1.53 -9.20 -13.87
CA LEU A 261 -2.58 -10.19 -14.05
C LEU A 261 -2.37 -10.89 -15.40
N VAL A 262 -1.92 -12.14 -15.36
CA VAL A 262 -1.79 -12.96 -16.57
C VAL A 262 -3.12 -13.69 -16.79
N ALA A 263 -3.75 -13.42 -17.93
CA ALA A 263 -4.99 -14.08 -18.38
C ALA A 263 -4.78 -15.57 -18.72
#